data_AF-A0A1Y6D3B5-F1
#
_entry.id   AF-A0A1Y6D3B5-F1
#
_cell.length_a   1.000
_cell.length_b   1.000
_cell.length_c   1.000
_cell.angle_alpha   90.00
_cell.angle_beta   90.00
_cell.angle_gamma   90.00
#
_symmetry.space_group_name_H-M   'P 1'
#
loop_
_entity.id
_entity.type
_entity.pdbx_description
1 polymer ?
#
loop_
_entity_poly.entity_id
_entity_poly.type
_entity_poly.pdbx_seq_one_letter_code
_entity_poly.pdbx_strand_id
1 'polypeptide(L)'
;MFKRILLALAFLGMFPTAHAHAILVKAQPEKEAVLALPPAEVLLTFNDAVGEEFLALAVIDAAGKRVDKHDARLDFTDHSHLRASVEPLPPGQYVVRYRVLSADGHVVSGKYSFQIKTP
;
A
#
# COMPACT_ATOMS: atom_id res chain seq x y z
N MET A 1 -58.15 26.12 -6.17
CA MET A 1 -57.38 26.90 -5.16
C MET A 1 -56.56 25.90 -4.35
N PHE A 2 -55.29 26.20 -4.07
CA PHE A 2 -54.27 25.39 -3.36
C PHE A 2 -53.61 24.25 -4.16
N LYS A 3 -52.58 24.58 -4.96
CA LYS A 3 -51.13 24.67 -4.66
C LYS A 3 -50.42 23.30 -4.68
N ARG A 4 -49.78 23.06 -5.83
CA ARG A 4 -48.68 22.12 -6.05
C ARG A 4 -47.56 22.40 -5.04
N ILE A 5 -47.13 21.40 -4.28
CA ILE A 5 -45.79 21.40 -3.66
C ILE A 5 -45.19 20.02 -3.95
N LEU A 6 -44.44 19.97 -5.06
CA LEU A 6 -43.45 18.92 -5.31
C LEU A 6 -42.31 19.16 -4.31
N LEU A 7 -42.22 18.32 -3.29
CA LEU A 7 -41.04 18.28 -2.42
C LEU A 7 -40.01 17.36 -3.08
N ALA A 8 -39.26 17.90 -4.04
CA ALA A 8 -38.08 17.22 -4.58
C ALA A 8 -36.97 17.34 -3.53
N LEU A 9 -36.78 16.29 -2.74
CA LEU A 9 -35.68 16.18 -1.80
C LEU A 9 -34.40 15.91 -2.59
N ALA A 10 -33.70 16.98 -2.99
CA ALA A 10 -32.39 16.89 -3.61
C ALA A 10 -31.35 16.53 -2.53
N PHE A 11 -31.32 15.26 -2.12
CA PHE A 11 -30.14 14.67 -1.49
C PHE A 11 -29.13 14.43 -2.62
N LEU A 12 -28.36 15.47 -2.99
CA LEU A 12 -27.11 15.26 -3.71
C LEU A 12 -26.14 14.64 -2.70
N GLY A 13 -26.29 13.33 -2.51
CA GLY A 13 -25.40 12.53 -1.70
C GLY A 13 -23.99 12.68 -2.24
N MET A 14 -23.11 13.19 -1.42
CA MET A 14 -21.67 13.13 -1.62
C MET A 14 -21.29 11.65 -1.45
N PHE A 15 -21.45 10.86 -2.51
CA PHE A 15 -21.05 9.46 -2.49
C PHE A 15 -19.54 9.44 -2.24
N PRO A 16 -19.05 8.84 -1.13
CA PRO A 16 -17.64 8.53 -1.08
C PRO A 16 -17.34 7.66 -2.29
N THR A 17 -16.27 7.98 -3.02
CA THR A 17 -15.78 7.11 -4.09
C THR A 17 -15.27 5.84 -3.42
N ALA A 18 -16.18 4.92 -3.13
CA ALA A 18 -15.86 3.58 -2.69
C ALA A 18 -15.15 2.92 -3.88
N HIS A 19 -13.83 2.79 -3.77
CA HIS A 19 -13.08 2.03 -4.75
C HIS A 19 -13.44 0.57 -4.50
N ALA A 20 -13.81 -0.14 -5.57
CA ALA A 20 -14.05 -1.58 -5.45
C ALA A 20 -12.76 -2.35 -5.16
N HIS A 21 -11.57 -1.74 -5.12
CA HIS A 21 -10.34 -2.41 -4.69
C HIS A 21 -9.38 -1.37 -4.13
N ALA A 22 -8.61 -1.74 -3.11
CA ALA A 22 -7.46 -0.97 -2.65
C ALA A 22 -6.36 -1.00 -3.72
N ILE A 23 -5.83 0.17 -4.06
CA ILE A 23 -4.80 0.39 -5.07
C ILE A 23 -3.59 0.99 -4.37
N LEU A 24 -2.40 0.45 -4.64
CA LEU A 24 -1.15 1.06 -4.19
C LEU A 24 -0.94 2.38 -4.92
N VAL A 25 -0.98 3.50 -4.19
CA VAL A 25 -0.82 4.85 -4.75
C VAL A 25 0.55 5.46 -4.48
N LYS A 26 1.26 4.97 -3.45
CA LYS A 26 2.62 5.42 -3.15
C LYS A 26 3.44 4.29 -2.55
N ALA A 27 4.74 4.30 -2.84
CA ALA A 27 5.71 3.38 -2.29
C ALA A 27 6.97 4.13 -1.89
N GLN A 28 7.57 3.74 -0.76
CA GLN A 28 8.86 4.21 -0.29
C GLN A 28 9.67 2.97 0.12
N PRO A 29 10.78 2.63 -0.57
CA PRO A 29 11.30 3.27 -1.79
C PRO A 29 10.29 3.28 -2.95
N GLU A 30 10.40 4.30 -3.81
CA GLU A 30 9.56 4.40 -5.01
C GLU A 30 9.85 3.25 -5.98
N LYS A 31 8.86 2.91 -6.80
CA LYS A 31 9.02 1.93 -7.86
C LYS A 31 10.14 2.37 -8.81
N GLU A 32 11.06 1.45 -9.08
CA GLU A 32 12.23 1.63 -9.96
C GLU A 32 13.23 2.68 -9.46
N ALA A 33 13.11 3.12 -8.20
CA ALA A 33 14.06 4.04 -7.59
C ALA A 33 15.47 3.43 -7.53
N VAL A 34 16.48 4.28 -7.73
CA VAL A 34 17.89 3.97 -7.49
C VAL A 34 18.35 4.81 -6.30
N LEU A 35 18.60 4.15 -5.18
CA LEU A 35 18.98 4.78 -3.92
C LEU A 35 20.51 4.78 -3.76
N ALA A 36 21.05 5.89 -3.27
CA ALA A 36 22.46 5.98 -2.86
C ALA A 36 22.72 5.31 -1.50
N LEU A 37 21.70 5.25 -0.64
CA LEU A 37 21.75 4.69 0.71
C LEU A 37 20.62 3.69 0.91
N PRO A 38 20.83 2.63 1.71
CA PRO A 38 19.78 1.68 2.03
C PRO A 38 18.66 2.33 2.86
N PRO A 39 17.38 2.00 2.59
CA PRO A 39 16.28 2.42 3.44
C PRO A 39 16.28 1.61 4.74
N ALA A 40 15.66 2.14 5.79
CA ALA A 40 15.44 1.39 7.05
C ALA A 40 14.18 0.51 6.99
N GLU A 41 13.21 0.88 6.15
CA GLU A 41 11.93 0.18 5.99
C GLU A 41 11.39 0.35 4.57
N VAL A 42 10.38 -0.45 4.25
CA VAL A 42 9.49 -0.23 3.13
C VAL A 42 8.14 0.23 3.65
N LEU A 43 7.60 1.31 3.09
CA LEU A 43 6.26 1.83 3.35
C LEU A 43 5.45 1.88 2.07
N LEU A 44 4.27 1.29 2.10
CA LEU A 44 3.27 1.27 1.05
C LEU A 44 2.03 2.05 1.49
N THR A 45 1.54 2.95 0.64
CA THR A 45 0.29 3.69 0.86
C THR A 45 -0.74 3.25 -0.16
N PHE A 46 -1.91 2.85 0.32
CA PHE A 46 -3.09 2.54 -0.49
C PHE A 46 -4.04 3.73 -0.54
N ASN A 47 -4.92 3.77 -1.55
CA ASN A 47 -5.99 4.79 -1.65
C ASN A 47 -7.16 4.54 -0.69
N ASP A 48 -7.18 3.41 0.00
CA ASP A 48 -8.21 3.02 0.96
C ASP A 48 -7.58 2.17 2.08
N ALA A 49 -8.26 2.05 3.21
CA ALA A 49 -7.83 1.19 4.30
C ALA A 49 -7.82 -0.28 3.86
N VAL A 50 -6.86 -1.04 4.40
CA VAL A 50 -6.75 -2.49 4.16
C VAL A 50 -6.91 -3.27 5.47
N GLY A 51 -7.28 -4.54 5.33
CA GLY A 51 -7.45 -5.48 6.44
C GLY A 51 -6.14 -6.09 6.92
N GLU A 52 -6.13 -6.51 8.18
CA GLU A 52 -5.01 -7.26 8.77
C GLU A 52 -5.02 -8.74 8.35
N GLU A 53 -6.15 -9.28 7.90
CA GLU A 53 -6.17 -10.63 7.37
C GLU A 53 -5.43 -10.72 6.03
N PHE A 54 -4.66 -11.79 5.85
CA PHE A 54 -3.80 -11.99 4.68
C PHE A 54 -2.74 -10.91 4.44
N LEU A 55 -2.50 -10.03 5.43
CA LEU A 55 -1.48 -9.01 5.39
C LEU A 55 -0.10 -9.64 5.20
N ALA A 56 0.59 -9.26 4.12
CA ALA A 56 1.96 -9.66 3.90
C ALA A 56 2.73 -8.56 3.17
N LEU A 57 3.97 -8.34 3.59
CA LEU A 57 4.98 -7.59 2.87
C LEU A 57 6.30 -8.37 2.99
N ALA A 58 6.99 -8.54 1.88
CA ALA A 58 8.31 -9.15 1.85
C ALA A 58 9.24 -8.35 0.93
N VAL A 59 10.49 -8.20 1.36
CA VAL A 59 11.58 -7.64 0.54
C VAL A 59 12.54 -8.77 0.21
N ILE A 60 12.84 -8.92 -1.08
CA ILE A 60 13.57 -10.06 -1.61
C ILE A 60 14.77 -9.54 -2.40
N ASP A 61 15.95 -10.09 -2.16
CA ASP A 61 17.16 -9.75 -2.91
C ASP A 61 17.25 -10.49 -4.26
N ALA A 62 18.27 -10.16 -5.05
CA ALA A 62 18.51 -10.79 -6.34
C ALA A 62 18.80 -12.30 -6.28
N ALA A 63 19.18 -12.84 -5.12
CA ALA A 63 19.36 -14.27 -4.90
C ALA A 63 18.06 -14.99 -4.50
N GLY A 64 16.95 -14.25 -4.40
CA GLY A 64 15.66 -14.79 -3.97
C GLY A 64 15.53 -14.94 -2.46
N LYS A 65 16.49 -14.43 -1.68
CA LYS A 65 16.44 -14.47 -0.22
C LYS A 65 15.58 -13.32 0.30
N ARG A 66 14.75 -13.62 1.30
CA ARG A 66 13.99 -12.62 2.05
C ARG A 66 14.92 -11.83 2.98
N VAL A 67 14.85 -10.50 2.92
CA VAL A 67 15.74 -9.56 3.62
C VAL A 67 14.98 -8.50 4.44
N ASP A 68 13.67 -8.64 4.59
CA ASP A 68 12.89 -7.92 5.60
C ASP A 68 12.88 -8.64 6.95
N LYS A 69 12.54 -7.91 8.01
CA LYS A 69 12.52 -8.40 9.40
C LYS A 69 11.27 -9.17 9.78
N HIS A 70 10.42 -9.51 8.81
CA HIS A 70 9.18 -10.27 9.02
C HIS A 70 8.20 -9.56 9.98
N ASP A 71 8.25 -8.24 10.04
CA ASP A 71 7.49 -7.38 10.95
C ASP A 71 6.44 -6.53 10.20
N ALA A 72 5.92 -7.07 9.10
CA ALA A 72 4.90 -6.41 8.30
C ALA A 72 3.69 -6.03 9.14
N ARG A 73 3.30 -4.75 9.11
CA ARG A 73 2.23 -4.21 9.93
C ARG A 73 1.55 -3.01 9.28
N LEU A 74 0.30 -2.80 9.64
CA LEU A 74 -0.39 -1.55 9.34
C LEU A 74 -0.07 -0.49 10.39
N ASP A 75 -0.18 0.78 10.01
CA ASP A 75 -0.12 1.87 10.99
C ASP A 75 -1.37 1.85 11.87
N PHE A 76 -1.19 2.01 13.17
CA PHE A 76 -2.27 1.95 14.16
C PHE A 76 -3.39 2.98 13.93
N THR A 77 -3.05 4.17 13.41
CA THR A 77 -4.02 5.25 13.19
C THR A 77 -4.53 5.33 11.76
N ASP A 78 -3.88 4.63 10.81
CA ASP A 78 -4.18 4.73 9.39
C ASP A 78 -3.84 3.42 8.67
N HIS A 79 -4.85 2.57 8.53
CA HIS A 79 -4.71 1.25 7.91
C HIS A 79 -4.51 1.30 6.39
N SER A 80 -4.41 2.48 5.78
CA SER A 80 -3.95 2.61 4.39
C SER A 80 -2.42 2.52 4.27
N HIS A 81 -1.69 2.53 5.38
CA HIS A 81 -0.23 2.42 5.43
C HIS A 81 0.22 1.04 5.88
N LEU A 82 0.97 0.34 5.02
CA LEU A 82 1.62 -0.93 5.31
C LEU A 82 3.14 -0.76 5.34
N ARG A 83 3.79 -1.16 6.43
CA ARG A 83 5.23 -1.06 6.62
C ARG A 83 5.88 -2.39 6.94
N ALA A 84 7.15 -2.55 6.59
CA ALA A 84 8.03 -3.59 7.11
C ALA A 84 9.48 -3.09 7.19
N SER A 85 10.18 -3.41 8.27
CA SER A 85 11.59 -3.05 8.44
C SER A 85 12.47 -3.95 7.59
N VAL A 86 13.62 -3.44 7.14
CA VAL A 86 14.62 -4.24 6.42
C VAL A 86 15.88 -4.45 7.24
N GLU A 87 16.58 -5.54 6.94
CA GLU A 87 17.97 -5.69 7.37
C GLU A 87 18.87 -4.68 6.65
N PRO A 88 20.12 -4.44 7.11
CA PRO A 88 21.09 -3.66 6.35
C PRO A 88 21.24 -4.21 4.92
N LEU A 89 20.85 -3.40 3.94
CA LEU A 89 20.81 -3.81 2.54
C LEU A 89 22.12 -3.40 1.82
N PRO A 90 22.92 -4.35 1.31
CA PRO A 90 24.06 -4.02 0.45
C PRO A 90 23.60 -3.43 -0.89
N PRO A 91 24.52 -2.85 -1.70
CA PRO A 91 24.21 -2.48 -3.08
C PRO A 91 23.68 -3.69 -3.86
N GLY A 92 22.59 -3.50 -4.60
CA GLY A 92 21.88 -4.61 -5.24
C GLY A 92 20.49 -4.24 -5.72
N GLN A 93 19.84 -5.18 -6.40
CA GLN A 93 18.44 -5.08 -6.79
C GLN A 93 17.56 -5.79 -5.77
N TYR A 94 16.41 -5.20 -5.48
CA TYR A 94 15.45 -5.69 -4.51
C TYR A 94 14.04 -5.68 -5.11
N VAL A 95 13.25 -6.68 -4.75
CA VAL A 95 11.83 -6.79 -5.09
C VAL A 95 11.00 -6.73 -3.83
N VAL A 96 10.09 -5.78 -3.77
CA VAL A 96 9.03 -5.73 -2.77
C VAL A 96 7.82 -6.49 -3.30
N ARG A 97 7.26 -7.37 -2.48
CA ARG A 97 5.99 -8.05 -2.74
C ARG A 97 5.03 -7.75 -1.61
N TYR A 98 3.76 -7.54 -1.92
CA TYR A 98 2.73 -7.32 -0.92
C TYR A 98 1.45 -8.07 -1.25
N ARG A 99 0.67 -8.31 -0.20
CA ARG A 99 -0.69 -8.86 -0.24
C ARG A 99 -1.50 -8.21 0.88
N VAL A 100 -2.70 -7.74 0.56
CA VAL A 100 -3.60 -7.04 1.48
C VAL A 100 -5.05 -7.43 1.19
N LEU A 101 -5.93 -7.39 2.21
CA LEU A 101 -7.38 -7.44 1.98
C LEU A 101 -7.90 -6.01 1.78
N SER A 102 -8.59 -5.74 0.69
CA SER A 102 -9.32 -4.48 0.52
C SER A 102 -10.61 -4.47 1.33
N ALA A 103 -11.08 -3.29 1.73
CA ALA A 103 -12.35 -3.11 2.45
C ALA A 103 -13.58 -3.73 1.76
N ASP A 104 -13.51 -3.96 0.45
CA ASP A 104 -14.58 -4.59 -0.33
C ASP A 104 -14.57 -6.14 -0.28
N GLY A 105 -13.56 -6.74 0.38
CA GLY A 105 -13.42 -8.17 0.60
C GLY A 105 -12.52 -8.90 -0.40
N HIS A 106 -11.92 -8.21 -1.38
CA HIS A 106 -10.98 -8.83 -2.30
C HIS A 106 -9.54 -8.74 -1.82
N VAL A 107 -8.78 -9.81 -2.03
CA VAL A 107 -7.34 -9.83 -1.81
C VAL A 107 -6.65 -9.16 -3.00
N VAL A 108 -5.90 -8.10 -2.72
CA VAL A 108 -5.03 -7.43 -3.70
C VAL A 108 -3.58 -7.83 -3.45
N SER A 109 -2.83 -8.10 -4.51
CA SER A 109 -1.41 -8.42 -4.43
C SER A 109 -0.64 -7.66 -5.50
N GLY A 110 0.62 -7.37 -5.22
CA GLY A 110 1.48 -6.69 -6.18
C GLY A 110 2.95 -6.89 -5.88
N LYS A 111 3.78 -6.37 -6.79
CA LYS A 111 5.23 -6.34 -6.65
C LYS A 111 5.82 -5.16 -7.39
N TYR A 112 6.94 -4.65 -6.90
CA TYR A 112 7.76 -3.68 -7.60
C TYR A 112 9.22 -3.84 -7.20
N SER A 113 10.13 -3.22 -7.94
CA SER A 113 11.56 -3.30 -7.67
C SER A 113 12.14 -1.94 -7.31
N PHE A 114 13.21 -1.94 -6.53
CA PHE A 114 14.11 -0.79 -6.35
C PHE A 114 15.56 -1.28 -6.37
N GLN A 115 16.50 -0.36 -6.51
CA GLN A 115 17.93 -0.65 -6.55
C GLN A 115 18.69 0.22 -5.56
N ILE A 116 19.73 -0.33 -4.97
CA ILE A 116 20.74 0.42 -4.21
C ILE A 116 22.04 0.41 -5.01
N LYS A 117 22.59 1.58 -5.30
CA LYS A 117 23.92 1.74 -5.91
C LYS A 117 24.75 2.67 -5.04
N THR A 118 25.94 2.21 -4.65
CA THR A 118 26.92 3.12 -4.08
C THR A 118 27.34 4.13 -5.15
N PRO A 119 27.51 5.42 -4.80
CA PRO A 119 28.12 6.41 -5.67
C PRO A 119 29.49 5.99 -6.20
#